data_AF-A0A7V9QL23-F1
#
_entry.id   AF-A0A7V9QL23-F1
#
_cell.length_a   1.000
_cell.length_b   1.000
_cell.length_c   1.000
_cell.angle_alpha   90.00
_cell.angle_beta   90.00
_cell.angle_gamma   90.00
#
_symmetry.space_group_name_H-M   'P 1'
#
loop_
_entity.id
_entity.type
_entity.pdbx_description
1 polymer ?
#
loop_
_entity_poly.entity_id
_entity_poly.type
_entity_poly.pdbx_seq_one_letter_code
_entity_poly.pdbx_strand_id
1 'polypeptide(L)'
;PEARDRFARPVARIAEARWLARGGARAAIDISDGLLADVEHMAVASGVRIQIDLERLPLFEGVSARDAAASGEEYELVVCAAALNVSAFERATGLALTAIGRAMEPVPDGIGVTARMNGERLAPAEGFRHFS
;
A
#
# COMPACT_ATOMS: atom_id res chain seq x y z
N PRO A 1 -21.60 -2.02 8.62
CA PRO A 1 -22.14 -0.68 8.29
C PRO A 1 -21.05 0.24 7.72
N GLU A 2 -19.94 0.40 8.45
CA GLU A 2 -18.80 1.25 8.06
C GLU A 2 -18.12 0.83 6.75
N ALA A 3 -17.74 -0.44 6.59
CA ALA A 3 -17.09 -0.92 5.37
C ALA A 3 -17.95 -0.71 4.10
N ARG A 4 -19.28 -0.86 4.23
CA ARG A 4 -20.23 -0.59 3.13
C ARG A 4 -20.29 0.89 2.78
N ASP A 5 -20.22 1.78 3.78
CA ASP A 5 -20.25 3.22 3.54
C ASP A 5 -18.94 3.70 2.89
N ARG A 6 -17.78 3.17 3.34
CA ARG A 6 -16.47 3.45 2.70
C ARG A 6 -16.44 3.00 1.25
N PHE A 7 -16.97 1.81 0.97
CA PHE A 7 -17.12 1.30 -0.39
C PHE A 7 -18.03 2.19 -1.24
N ALA A 8 -19.21 2.55 -0.73
CA ALA A 8 -20.18 3.34 -1.49
C ALA A 8 -19.79 4.81 -1.66
N ARG A 9 -18.93 5.34 -0.78
CA ARG A 9 -18.51 6.75 -0.72
C ARG A 9 -17.04 6.86 -0.30
N PRO A 10 -16.11 6.44 -1.16
CA PRO A 10 -14.69 6.52 -0.85
C PRO A 10 -14.26 7.98 -0.71
N VAL A 11 -13.31 8.24 0.20
CA VAL A 11 -12.77 9.59 0.46
C VAL A 11 -11.35 9.64 -0.05
N ALA A 12 -11.12 10.39 -1.11
CA ALA A 12 -9.79 10.56 -1.70
C ALA A 12 -8.82 11.24 -0.71
N ARG A 13 -7.62 10.65 -0.55
CA ARG A 13 -6.57 11.08 0.39
C ARG A 13 -5.71 12.25 -0.10
N ILE A 14 -6.34 13.27 -0.69
CA ILE A 14 -5.62 14.36 -1.40
C ILE A 14 -4.86 15.28 -0.43
N ALA A 15 -5.47 15.64 0.71
CA ALA A 15 -4.82 16.52 1.69
C ALA A 15 -3.63 15.81 2.33
N GLU A 16 -3.80 14.53 2.65
CA GLU A 16 -2.81 13.62 3.22
C GLU A 16 -1.64 13.42 2.26
N ALA A 17 -1.93 13.12 0.98
CA ALA A 17 -0.91 12.96 -0.04
C ALA A 17 -0.04 14.22 -0.18
N ARG A 18 -0.66 15.41 -0.21
CA ARG A 18 0.05 16.68 -0.25
C ARG A 18 0.89 16.93 1.00
N TRP A 19 0.38 16.55 2.16
CA TRP A 19 1.13 16.65 3.41
C TRP A 19 2.37 15.73 3.37
N LEU A 20 2.19 14.48 2.97
CA LEU A 20 3.26 13.47 2.89
C LEU A 20 4.32 13.83 1.84
N ALA A 21 3.92 14.38 0.70
CA ALA A 21 4.84 14.90 -0.31
C ALA A 21 5.75 16.00 0.24
N ARG A 22 5.19 16.97 0.98
CA ARG A 22 6.00 17.99 1.67
C ARG A 22 6.85 17.41 2.80
N GLY A 23 6.39 16.32 3.41
CA GLY A 23 7.08 15.59 4.47
C GLY A 23 8.20 14.66 4.00
N GLY A 24 8.46 14.56 2.69
CA GLY A 24 9.57 13.78 2.13
C GLY A 24 9.19 12.42 1.52
N ALA A 25 7.89 12.18 1.26
CA ALA A 25 7.49 11.07 0.40
C ALA A 25 8.06 11.24 -1.02
N ARG A 26 8.62 10.17 -1.58
CA ARG A 26 9.31 10.15 -2.88
C ARG A 26 8.50 9.50 -3.99
N ALA A 27 7.62 8.58 -3.62
CA ALA A 27 6.66 7.93 -4.51
C ALA A 27 5.36 7.73 -3.74
N ALA A 28 4.24 7.73 -4.46
CA ALA A 28 2.92 7.50 -3.90
C ALA A 28 2.01 6.90 -4.98
N ILE A 29 1.08 6.05 -4.57
CA ILE A 29 0.00 5.52 -5.41
C ILE A 29 -1.22 5.25 -4.53
N ASP A 30 -2.43 5.47 -5.05
CA ASP A 30 -3.66 5.04 -4.39
C ASP A 30 -3.94 3.56 -4.63
N ILE A 31 -4.81 2.97 -3.79
CA ILE A 31 -5.21 1.56 -3.90
C ILE A 31 -6.58 1.50 -4.57
N SER A 32 -6.61 1.08 -5.83
CA SER A 32 -7.83 0.93 -6.63
C SER A 32 -8.02 -0.49 -7.14
N ASP A 33 -6.98 -1.11 -7.69
CA ASP A 33 -7.03 -2.46 -8.27
C ASP A 33 -6.49 -3.52 -7.29
N GLY A 34 -5.81 -3.05 -6.25
CA GLY A 34 -5.46 -3.79 -5.06
C GLY A 34 -4.01 -3.60 -4.66
N LEU A 35 -3.74 -3.70 -3.36
CA LEU A 35 -2.47 -3.26 -2.78
C LEU A 35 -1.26 -3.82 -3.52
N LEU A 36 -1.21 -5.12 -3.79
CA LEU A 36 -0.05 -5.73 -4.46
C LEU A 36 0.07 -5.27 -5.92
N ALA A 37 -1.03 -5.17 -6.65
CA ALA A 37 -1.03 -4.74 -8.04
C ALA A 37 -0.60 -3.27 -8.19
N ASP A 38 -1.14 -2.38 -7.37
CA ASP A 38 -0.81 -0.95 -7.41
C ASP A 38 0.63 -0.70 -6.93
N VAL A 39 1.07 -1.40 -5.89
CA VAL A 39 2.48 -1.31 -5.43
C VAL A 39 3.45 -1.88 -6.47
N GLU A 40 3.06 -2.89 -7.25
CA GLU A 40 3.85 -3.39 -8.39
C GLU A 40 4.07 -2.28 -9.43
N HIS A 41 3.02 -1.54 -9.80
CA HIS A 41 3.15 -0.39 -10.70
C HIS A 41 4.13 0.65 -10.15
N MET A 42 4.02 0.98 -8.86
CA MET A 42 4.95 1.91 -8.21
C MET A 42 6.40 1.38 -8.19
N ALA A 43 6.59 0.08 -7.94
CA ALA A 43 7.90 -0.57 -7.94
C ALA A 43 8.55 -0.53 -9.33
N VAL A 44 7.78 -0.87 -10.37
CA VAL A 44 8.23 -0.86 -11.77
C VAL A 44 8.60 0.55 -12.22
N ALA A 45 7.73 1.53 -11.98
CA ALA A 45 7.99 2.92 -12.34
C ALA A 45 9.21 3.50 -11.61
N SER A 46 9.48 3.03 -10.39
CA SER A 46 10.62 3.49 -9.58
C SER A 46 11.91 2.71 -9.84
N GLY A 47 11.87 1.60 -10.58
CA GLY A 47 13.03 0.73 -10.81
C GLY A 47 13.55 0.03 -9.55
N VAL A 48 12.68 -0.30 -8.61
CA VAL A 48 13.04 -0.90 -7.31
C VAL A 48 12.27 -2.19 -7.06
N ARG A 49 12.65 -2.90 -5.99
CA ARG A 49 11.78 -3.93 -5.41
C ARG A 49 11.04 -3.37 -4.22
N ILE A 50 9.80 -3.82 -4.02
CA ILE A 50 9.04 -3.52 -2.81
C ILE A 50 8.67 -4.82 -2.13
N GLN A 51 8.97 -4.91 -0.84
CA GLN A 51 8.56 -6.00 0.02
C GLN A 51 7.44 -5.50 0.94
N ILE A 52 6.31 -6.21 0.94
CA ILE A 52 5.17 -5.97 1.82
C ILE A 52 5.07 -7.12 2.82
N ASP A 53 4.98 -6.77 4.10
CA ASP A 53 4.75 -7.71 5.20
C ASP A 53 3.24 -7.73 5.51
N LEU A 54 2.53 -8.77 5.07
CA LEU A 54 1.07 -8.83 5.12
C LEU A 54 0.52 -8.78 6.55
N GLU A 55 1.26 -9.32 7.53
CA GLU A 55 0.86 -9.29 8.94
C GLU A 55 0.82 -7.87 9.55
N ARG A 56 1.35 -6.86 8.84
CA ARG A 56 1.37 -5.46 9.28
C ARG A 56 0.25 -4.62 8.67
N LEU A 57 -0.56 -5.20 7.78
CA LEU A 57 -1.65 -4.46 7.15
C LEU A 57 -2.67 -4.01 8.19
N PRO A 58 -3.20 -2.77 8.09
CA PRO A 58 -4.38 -2.39 8.84
C PRO A 58 -5.61 -3.10 8.25
N LEU A 59 -6.27 -3.93 9.05
CA LEU A 59 -7.38 -4.78 8.59
C LEU A 59 -8.67 -4.46 9.34
N PHE A 60 -9.81 -4.60 8.64
CA PHE A 60 -11.11 -4.72 9.30
C PHE A 60 -11.23 -6.10 9.97
N GLU A 61 -12.05 -6.17 11.02
CA GLU A 61 -12.35 -7.43 11.70
C GLU A 61 -12.93 -8.45 10.71
N GLY A 62 -12.39 -9.68 10.75
CA GLY A 62 -12.82 -10.78 9.88
C GLY A 62 -12.24 -10.77 8.47
N VAL A 63 -11.45 -9.75 8.08
CA VAL A 63 -10.75 -9.72 6.78
C VAL A 63 -9.37 -10.34 6.92
N SER A 64 -9.03 -11.30 6.04
CA SER A 64 -7.70 -11.88 6.04
C SER A 64 -6.68 -10.94 5.39
N ALA A 65 -5.43 -10.99 5.83
CA ALA A 65 -4.36 -10.17 5.26
C ALA A 65 -4.13 -10.45 3.77
N ARG A 66 -4.42 -11.68 3.31
CA ARG A 66 -4.31 -12.05 1.90
C ARG A 66 -5.42 -11.42 1.07
N ASP A 67 -6.65 -11.44 1.58
CA ASP A 67 -7.78 -10.82 0.90
C ASP A 67 -7.59 -9.31 0.83
N ALA A 68 -7.18 -8.67 1.93
CA ALA A 68 -6.89 -7.23 1.93
C ALA A 68 -5.73 -6.84 1.00
N ALA A 69 -4.77 -7.72 0.77
CA ALA A 69 -3.64 -7.45 -0.14
C ALA A 69 -4.04 -7.52 -1.62
N ALA A 70 -5.11 -8.26 -1.94
CA ALA A 70 -5.61 -8.45 -3.30
C ALA A 70 -6.91 -7.66 -3.59
N SER A 71 -7.63 -7.24 -2.55
CA SER A 71 -8.81 -6.38 -2.64
C SER A 71 -8.44 -4.99 -3.14
N GLY A 72 -9.36 -4.37 -3.86
CA GLY A 72 -9.29 -3.00 -4.35
C GLY A 72 -10.50 -2.17 -3.91
N GLU A 73 -10.61 -0.96 -4.46
CA GLU A 73 -11.63 0.04 -4.14
C GLU A 73 -11.57 0.61 -2.70
N GLU A 74 -10.47 0.42 -1.98
CA GLU A 74 -10.26 1.10 -0.70
C GLU A 74 -9.94 2.60 -0.87
N TYR A 75 -9.34 3.00 -1.98
CA TYR A 75 -8.88 4.37 -2.29
C TYR A 75 -8.01 4.98 -1.18
N GLU A 76 -7.33 4.14 -0.42
CA GLU A 76 -6.29 4.52 0.53
C GLU A 76 -4.97 4.81 -0.21
N LEU A 77 -4.01 5.40 0.50
CA LEU A 77 -2.74 5.85 -0.10
C LEU A 77 -1.56 5.00 0.38
N VAL A 78 -0.77 4.49 -0.56
CA VAL A 78 0.56 3.95 -0.29
C VAL A 78 1.61 5.02 -0.62
N VAL A 79 2.59 5.19 0.26
CA VAL A 79 3.74 6.09 0.02
C VAL A 79 5.06 5.40 0.33
N CYS A 80 6.11 5.81 -0.37
CA CYS A 80 7.48 5.40 -0.08
C CYS A 80 8.33 6.61 0.31
N ALA A 81 9.09 6.48 1.40
CA ALA A 81 9.95 7.54 1.94
C ALA A 81 11.11 6.91 2.72
N ALA A 82 12.23 7.65 2.83
CA ALA A 82 13.35 7.22 3.68
C ALA A 82 13.00 7.37 5.18
N ALA A 83 12.28 8.43 5.53
CA ALA A 83 11.74 8.67 6.85
C ALA A 83 10.50 9.57 6.75
N LEU A 84 9.49 9.32 7.57
CA LEU A 84 8.33 10.19 7.74
C LEU A 84 8.08 10.40 9.23
N ASN A 85 7.61 11.60 9.58
CA ASN A 85 7.21 11.90 10.94
C ASN A 85 5.77 11.41 11.18
N VAL A 86 5.63 10.12 11.53
CA VAL A 86 4.35 9.43 11.73
C VAL A 86 3.47 10.18 12.74
N SER A 87 4.02 10.53 13.91
CA SER A 87 3.24 11.22 14.94
C SER A 87 2.80 12.63 14.53
N ALA A 88 3.59 13.34 13.70
CA ALA A 88 3.17 14.62 13.17
C ALA A 88 2.09 14.49 12.10
N PHE A 89 2.14 13.42 11.28
CA PHE A 89 1.09 13.10 10.33
C PHE A 89 -0.23 12.84 11.07
N GLU A 90 -0.22 11.93 12.04
CA GLU A 90 -1.40 11.56 12.83
C GLU A 90 -2.02 12.78 13.53
N ARG A 91 -1.21 13.66 14.13
CA ARG A 91 -1.73 14.89 14.75
C ARG A 91 -2.34 15.86 13.73
N ALA A 92 -1.84 15.89 12.50
CA ALA A 92 -2.28 16.84 11.48
C ALA A 92 -3.52 16.35 10.72
N THR A 93 -3.67 15.04 10.52
CA THR A 93 -4.71 14.44 9.68
C THR A 93 -5.76 13.66 10.48
N GLY A 94 -5.43 13.24 11.70
CA GLY A 94 -6.24 12.31 12.48
C GLY A 94 -6.21 10.87 11.95
N LEU A 95 -5.37 10.57 10.96
CA LEU A 95 -5.27 9.25 10.34
C LEU A 95 -3.97 8.57 10.72
N ALA A 96 -4.03 7.25 10.94
CA ALA A 96 -2.86 6.42 11.15
C ALA A 96 -2.01 6.33 9.88
N LEU A 97 -0.68 6.28 10.04
CA LEU A 97 0.26 5.97 8.97
C LEU A 97 0.99 4.67 9.29
N THR A 98 0.54 3.57 8.70
CA THR A 98 1.05 2.23 8.99
C THR A 98 2.23 1.90 8.08
N ALA A 99 3.40 1.65 8.66
CA ALA A 99 4.50 1.05 7.92
C ALA A 99 4.19 -0.44 7.65
N ILE A 100 4.10 -0.82 6.39
CA ILE A 100 3.70 -2.17 5.94
C ILE A 100 4.79 -2.92 5.17
N GLY A 101 5.97 -2.33 5.00
CA GLY A 101 6.99 -2.89 4.14
C GLY A 101 8.18 -1.97 3.93
N ARG A 102 8.96 -2.26 2.89
CA ARG A 102 10.16 -1.50 2.52
C ARG A 102 10.45 -1.59 1.02
N ALA A 103 10.98 -0.50 0.47
CA ALA A 103 11.66 -0.53 -0.81
C ALA A 103 13.08 -1.08 -0.64
N MET A 104 13.56 -1.82 -1.62
CA MET A 104 14.87 -2.46 -1.65
C MET A 104 15.55 -2.18 -2.98
N GLU A 105 16.88 -2.21 -2.99
CA GLU A 105 17.64 -2.11 -4.23
C GLU A 105 17.20 -3.19 -5.24
N PRO A 106 17.16 -2.85 -6.54
CA PRO A 106 16.89 -3.81 -7.59
C PRO A 106 18.00 -4.87 -7.63
N VAL A 107 17.64 -6.08 -8.07
CA VAL A 107 18.61 -7.14 -8.41
C VAL A 107 18.47 -7.46 -9.90
N PRO A 108 19.48 -8.08 -10.53
CA PRO A 108 19.32 -8.61 -11.89
C PRO A 108 18.03 -9.45 -11.96
N ASP A 109 17.14 -9.11 -12.89
CA ASP A 109 15.82 -9.73 -13.11
C ASP A 109 14.79 -9.60 -11.96
N GLY A 110 15.00 -8.68 -11.02
CA GLY A 110 14.10 -8.51 -9.88
C GLY A 110 13.70 -7.06 -9.67
N ILE A 111 12.77 -6.56 -10.48
CA ILE A 111 11.92 -5.39 -10.19
C ILE A 111 10.52 -5.93 -9.90
N GLY A 112 9.79 -5.28 -8.99
CA GLY A 112 8.40 -5.66 -8.69
C GLY A 112 8.12 -5.80 -7.20
N VAL A 113 6.97 -6.39 -6.89
CA VAL A 113 6.48 -6.54 -5.52
C VAL A 113 6.69 -7.97 -4.98
N THR A 114 6.92 -8.09 -3.69
CA THR A 114 7.00 -9.37 -2.98
C THR A 114 6.20 -9.29 -1.70
N ALA A 115 5.33 -10.25 -1.47
CA ALA A 115 4.58 -10.36 -0.23
C ALA A 115 5.26 -11.36 0.72
N ARG A 116 5.26 -11.05 2.01
CA ARG A 116 5.64 -11.96 3.08
C ARG A 116 4.52 -12.08 4.10
N MET A 117 4.44 -13.22 4.76
CA MET A 117 3.57 -13.41 5.92
C MET A 117 4.33 -14.22 6.97
N ASN A 118 4.42 -13.70 8.20
CA ASN A 118 5.14 -14.34 9.30
C ASN A 118 6.59 -14.71 8.95
N GLY A 119 7.25 -13.85 8.17
CA GLY A 119 8.62 -14.06 7.72
C GLY A 119 8.79 -14.93 6.47
N GLU A 120 7.75 -15.61 5.98
CA GLU A 120 7.81 -16.46 4.79
C GLU A 120 7.39 -15.71 3.54
N ARG A 121 8.08 -15.94 2.41
CA ARG A 121 7.70 -15.36 1.11
C ARG A 121 6.46 -16.07 0.58
N LEU A 122 5.46 -15.31 0.16
CA LEU A 122 4.31 -15.86 -0.53
C LEU A 122 4.62 -16.02 -2.02
N ALA A 123 4.05 -17.04 -2.64
CA ALA A 123 4.03 -17.15 -4.09
C ALA A 123 3.29 -15.92 -4.68
N PRO A 124 3.67 -15.45 -5.88
CA PRO A 124 2.96 -14.36 -6.54
C PRO A 124 1.48 -14.73 -6.66
N ALA A 125 0.61 -13.87 -6.15
CA ALA A 125 -0.82 -13.94 -6.43
C ALA A 125 -1.08 -13.11 -7.70
N GLU A 126 -1.88 -13.61 -8.63
CA GLU A 126 -2.30 -12.81 -9.78
C GLU A 126 -3.28 -11.73 -9.29
N GLY A 127 -2.96 -10.45 -9.54
CA GLY A 127 -3.86 -9.33 -9.23
C GLY A 127 -5.07 -9.26 -10.18
N PHE A 128 -6.04 -8.39 -9.86
CA PHE A 128 -7.21 -8.17 -10.69
C PHE A 128 -6.82 -7.69 -12.09
N ARG A 129 -7.44 -8.27 -13.13
CA ARG A 129 -7.20 -7.93 -14.54
C ARG A 129 -8.53 -7.94 -15.28
N HIS A 130 -8.83 -6.85 -15.97
CA HIS A 130 -10.13 -6.64 -16.62
C HIS A 130 -10.41 -7.61 -17.79
N PHE A 131 -9.38 -8.18 -18.42
CA PHE A 131 -9.52 -8.93 -19.68
C PHE A 131 -8.67 -10.21 -19.76
N SER A 132 -8.27 -10.80 -18.63
CA SER A 132 -7.53 -12.07 -18.60
C SER A 132 -8.33 -13.19 -17.97
#